data_AF-R4LNR7-F1
#
_entry.id   AF-R4LNR7-F1
#
_cell.length_a   1.000
_cell.length_b   1.000
_cell.length_c   1.000
_cell.angle_alpha   90.00
_cell.angle_beta   90.00
_cell.angle_gamma   90.00
#
_symmetry.space_group_name_H-M   'P 1'
#
loop_
_entity.id
_entity.type
_entity.pdbx_description
1 polymer ?
#
loop_
_entity_poly.entity_id
_entity_poly.type
_entity_poly.pdbx_seq_one_letter_code
_entity_poly.pdbx_strand_id
1 'polypeptide(L)'
;MPDDDRSAGRPRQPSDGPGPGYGYRSTGRRGPVVPPALLETRHRRFTEFLLPAAVILAGVLVVVAVGFVVSRAVRHDEPQAAPQVQPPALGDLPVNPPDQFPIPLESDSPSPSPSPSPSTASPAPSRPATPPARTSRPTPFPGAVSIARTGIPGLVDLTGEGTRDWVHWGEQSTFSLERKATGGFAILEGAPTAPRFRHGLSPQRFSWTGGNPVDHSDGTPTGIRTCDKGNGFTLSVPATTSARTLKLYVGARAARGKLTARLSTGGPAATATFTQRGGGLGTTAFVITYRAPRTGKLTLSWLTDDSFDDNCGGVALEAATLR
;
A
#
# COMPACT_ATOMS: atom_id res chain seq x y z
N MET A 1 -33.18 -75.32 -46.35
CA MET A 1 -34.35 -74.73 -47.04
C MET A 1 -34.80 -75.72 -48.10
N PRO A 2 -36.11 -76.04 -48.18
CA PRO A 2 -37.20 -75.55 -47.30
C PRO A 2 -37.11 -76.18 -45.88
N ASP A 3 -37.75 -75.75 -44.80
CA ASP A 3 -38.84 -74.80 -44.45
C ASP A 3 -40.15 -75.46 -43.97
N ASP A 4 -40.58 -75.00 -42.79
CA ASP A 4 -41.91 -74.93 -42.14
C ASP A 4 -42.79 -76.17 -41.82
N ASP A 5 -42.78 -76.49 -40.51
CA ASP A 5 -43.89 -76.29 -39.56
C ASP A 5 -45.30 -76.89 -39.82
N ARG A 6 -45.75 -77.80 -38.92
CA ARG A 6 -47.07 -77.73 -38.25
C ARG A 6 -47.33 -78.79 -37.17
N SER A 7 -47.63 -78.29 -35.96
CA SER A 7 -48.76 -78.62 -35.07
C SER A 7 -49.24 -80.08 -34.86
N ALA A 8 -49.24 -80.54 -33.58
CA ALA A 8 -50.43 -80.83 -32.75
C ALA A 8 -50.16 -81.92 -31.67
N GLY A 9 -50.62 -81.73 -30.41
CA GLY A 9 -50.49 -82.78 -29.38
C GLY A 9 -50.67 -82.40 -27.90
N ARG A 10 -51.88 -81.99 -27.49
CA ARG A 10 -52.37 -82.05 -26.08
C ARG A 10 -53.85 -82.44 -26.14
N PRO A 11 -54.38 -83.29 -25.23
CA PRO A 11 -54.76 -82.79 -23.89
C PRO A 11 -54.77 -83.82 -22.73
N ARG A 12 -54.83 -83.32 -21.48
CA ARG A 12 -55.87 -83.64 -20.45
C ARG A 12 -55.68 -82.83 -19.15
N GLN A 13 -56.80 -82.49 -18.53
CA GLN A 13 -57.06 -81.81 -17.23
C GLN A 13 -57.87 -82.81 -16.35
N PRO A 14 -58.45 -82.48 -15.16
CA PRO A 14 -58.41 -81.27 -14.31
C PRO A 14 -57.69 -81.58 -12.96
N SER A 15 -57.88 -80.95 -11.79
CA SER A 15 -58.67 -79.80 -11.26
C SER A 15 -57.83 -79.05 -10.17
N ASP A 16 -58.28 -78.13 -9.31
CA ASP A 16 -59.61 -77.61 -8.93
C ASP A 16 -59.56 -76.13 -8.41
N GLY A 17 -60.67 -75.62 -7.88
CA GLY A 17 -60.79 -74.29 -7.24
C GLY A 17 -60.84 -74.31 -5.69
N PRO A 18 -61.27 -73.22 -4.99
CA PRO A 18 -61.90 -71.99 -5.50
C PRO A 18 -61.25 -70.66 -5.03
N GLY A 19 -61.79 -69.52 -5.49
CA GLY A 19 -61.60 -68.17 -4.88
C GLY A 19 -62.96 -67.56 -4.49
N PRO A 20 -63.12 -66.23 -4.33
CA PRO A 20 -62.13 -65.15 -4.18
C PRO A 20 -62.39 -64.28 -2.90
N GLY A 21 -61.53 -63.27 -2.61
CA GLY A 21 -61.80 -62.32 -1.53
C GLY A 21 -60.91 -61.08 -1.53
N TYR A 22 -61.52 -59.88 -1.52
CA TYR A 22 -60.81 -58.59 -1.49
C TYR A 22 -60.25 -58.29 -0.10
N GLY A 23 -59.00 -57.82 -0.02
CA GLY A 23 -58.37 -57.41 1.23
C GLY A 23 -57.21 -56.43 1.01
N TYR A 24 -57.44 -55.14 1.27
CA TYR A 24 -56.42 -54.11 1.20
C TYR A 24 -55.44 -54.26 2.38
N ARG A 25 -54.17 -54.60 2.11
CA ARG A 25 -53.09 -54.50 3.11
C ARG A 25 -51.89 -53.74 2.55
N SER A 26 -51.79 -52.48 2.97
CA SER A 26 -50.59 -51.66 2.84
C SER A 26 -49.45 -52.24 3.70
N THR A 27 -48.35 -52.64 3.07
CA THR A 27 -47.02 -52.73 3.71
C THR A 27 -45.89 -52.65 2.69
N GLY A 28 -44.90 -51.77 2.93
CA GLY A 28 -43.51 -52.04 2.52
C GLY A 28 -43.06 -51.68 1.10
N ARG A 29 -43.20 -50.41 0.66
CA ARG A 29 -42.40 -49.89 -0.46
C ARG A 29 -40.93 -49.81 -0.01
N ARG A 30 -40.07 -50.74 -0.47
CA ARG A 30 -38.62 -50.69 -0.21
C ARG A 30 -38.04 -49.40 -0.82
N GLY A 31 -37.61 -48.47 0.03
CA GLY A 31 -36.79 -47.34 -0.39
C GLY A 31 -35.37 -47.79 -0.77
N PRO A 32 -34.61 -46.99 -1.54
CA PRO A 32 -33.23 -47.30 -1.87
C PRO A 32 -32.36 -47.34 -0.60
N VAL A 33 -31.53 -48.38 -0.47
CA VAL A 33 -30.60 -48.53 0.66
C VAL A 33 -29.46 -47.54 0.48
N VAL A 34 -29.44 -46.50 1.32
CA VAL A 34 -28.34 -45.54 1.41
C VAL A 34 -27.18 -46.19 2.18
N PRO A 35 -25.91 -46.10 1.73
CA PRO A 35 -24.76 -46.61 2.47
C PRO A 35 -24.63 -45.95 3.85
N PRO A 36 -24.21 -46.69 4.90
CA PRO A 36 -24.14 -46.15 6.27
C PRO A 36 -23.12 -45.01 6.47
N ALA A 37 -22.25 -44.74 5.48
CA ALA A 37 -21.28 -43.65 5.48
C ALA A 37 -21.90 -42.22 5.41
N LEU A 38 -23.23 -42.10 5.25
CA LEU A 38 -23.94 -40.80 5.23
C LEU A 38 -24.78 -40.52 6.50
N LEU A 39 -24.65 -41.35 7.55
CA LEU A 39 -25.35 -41.16 8.83
C LEU A 39 -24.42 -40.94 10.03
N GLU A 40 -23.16 -40.54 9.81
CA GLU A 40 -22.40 -39.87 10.87
C GLU A 40 -22.91 -38.43 11.05
N THR A 41 -23.93 -38.28 11.90
CA THR A 41 -24.19 -37.02 12.62
C THR A 41 -22.98 -36.70 13.47
N ARG A 42 -21.98 -36.05 12.86
CA ARG A 42 -20.78 -35.55 13.51
C ARG A 42 -21.17 -34.66 14.67
N HIS A 43 -21.18 -35.20 15.89
CA HIS A 43 -21.23 -34.40 17.12
C HIS A 43 -20.02 -33.46 17.10
N ARG A 44 -20.25 -32.22 16.61
CA ARG A 44 -19.32 -31.10 16.74
C ARG A 44 -19.06 -30.91 18.23
N ARG A 45 -17.89 -31.36 18.68
CA ARG A 45 -17.48 -31.24 20.07
C ARG A 45 -17.39 -29.76 20.40
N PHE A 46 -18.18 -29.29 21.37
CA PHE A 46 -18.21 -27.90 21.83
C PHE A 46 -16.86 -27.38 22.38
N THR A 47 -15.84 -28.23 22.46
CA THR A 47 -14.50 -27.95 22.98
C THR A 47 -13.64 -27.06 22.08
N GLU A 48 -13.98 -26.86 20.80
CA GLU A 48 -13.18 -26.02 19.88
C GLU A 48 -13.31 -24.50 20.11
N PHE A 49 -14.34 -24.04 20.84
CA PHE A 49 -14.52 -22.62 21.16
C PHE A 49 -13.88 -22.19 22.49
N LEU A 50 -13.55 -23.14 23.37
CA LEU A 50 -12.96 -22.83 24.69
C LEU A 50 -11.47 -22.44 24.60
N LEU A 51 -10.73 -23.02 23.66
CA LEU A 51 -9.32 -22.71 23.43
C LEU A 51 -9.06 -21.29 22.87
N PRO A 52 -9.75 -20.79 21.82
CA PRO A 52 -9.55 -19.42 21.34
C PRO A 52 -10.02 -18.37 22.36
N ALA A 53 -11.13 -18.62 23.08
CA ALA A 53 -11.62 -17.70 24.10
C ALA A 53 -10.62 -17.51 25.26
N ALA A 54 -9.98 -18.60 25.71
CA ALA A 54 -8.95 -18.54 26.75
C ALA A 54 -7.72 -17.73 26.32
N VAL A 55 -7.27 -17.85 25.07
CA VAL A 55 -6.13 -17.08 24.52
C VAL A 55 -6.45 -15.59 24.42
N ILE A 56 -7.66 -15.23 23.98
CA ILE A 56 -8.11 -13.82 23.95
C ILE A 56 -8.15 -13.25 25.38
N LEU A 57 -8.70 -13.99 26.34
CA LEU A 57 -8.86 -13.53 27.72
C LEU A 57 -7.49 -13.39 28.44
N ALA A 58 -6.56 -14.30 28.19
CA ALA A 58 -5.17 -14.18 28.63
C ALA A 58 -4.46 -12.96 28.01
N GLY A 59 -4.63 -12.73 26.70
CA GLY A 59 -4.07 -11.56 26.01
C GLY A 59 -4.59 -10.23 26.57
N VAL A 60 -5.90 -10.13 26.84
CA VAL A 60 -6.51 -8.94 27.46
C VAL A 60 -5.95 -8.71 28.87
N LEU A 61 -5.81 -9.76 29.69
CA LEU A 61 -5.23 -9.63 31.03
C LEU A 61 -3.77 -9.15 31.00
N VAL A 62 -2.96 -9.61 30.05
CA VAL A 62 -1.58 -9.13 29.89
C VAL A 62 -1.54 -7.63 29.51
N VAL A 63 -2.40 -7.19 28.57
CA VAL A 63 -2.47 -5.77 28.18
C VAL A 63 -2.94 -4.89 29.34
N VAL A 64 -3.93 -5.34 30.12
CA VAL A 64 -4.40 -4.62 31.32
C VAL A 64 -3.30 -4.54 32.39
N ALA A 65 -2.56 -5.63 32.62
CA ALA A 65 -1.45 -5.63 33.58
C ALA A 65 -0.32 -4.68 33.16
N VAL A 66 0.10 -4.71 31.89
CA VAL A 66 1.12 -3.79 31.36
C VAL A 66 0.64 -2.34 31.44
N GLY A 67 -0.61 -2.06 31.05
CA GLY A 67 -1.20 -0.72 31.17
C GLY A 67 -1.25 -0.21 32.61
N PHE A 68 -1.51 -1.08 33.59
CA PHE A 68 -1.51 -0.73 35.01
C PHE A 68 -0.10 -0.45 35.55
N VAL A 69 0.91 -1.23 35.13
CA VAL A 69 2.32 -0.99 35.49
C VAL A 69 2.82 0.33 34.89
N VAL A 70 2.55 0.60 33.62
CA VAL A 70 2.90 1.88 32.97
C VAL A 70 2.17 3.05 33.64
N SER A 71 0.87 2.90 33.97
CA SER A 71 0.12 3.94 34.67
C SER A 71 0.64 4.23 36.08
N ARG A 72 1.19 3.22 36.79
CA ARG A 72 1.88 3.44 38.07
C ARG A 72 3.23 4.13 37.88
N ALA A 73 4.02 3.75 36.89
CA ALA A 73 5.31 4.40 36.61
C ALA A 73 5.14 5.89 36.29
N VAL A 74 4.18 6.25 35.43
CA VAL A 74 3.89 7.65 35.06
C VAL A 74 3.38 8.51 36.24
N ARG A 75 2.84 7.89 37.29
CA ARG A 75 2.41 8.62 38.51
C ARG A 75 3.54 8.92 39.51
N HIS A 76 4.77 8.46 39.23
CA HIS A 76 5.93 8.70 40.09
C HIS A 76 6.93 9.73 39.53
N ASP A 77 6.79 10.15 38.27
CA ASP A 77 7.54 11.30 37.73
C ASP A 77 6.73 12.59 37.91
N GLU A 78 7.03 13.32 39.00
CA GLU A 78 6.53 14.67 39.22
C GLU A 78 7.43 15.68 38.47
N PRO A 79 6.92 16.41 37.45
CA PRO A 79 7.76 17.27 36.63
C PRO A 79 8.14 18.55 37.38
N GLN A 80 9.41 18.67 37.77
CA GLN A 80 9.97 19.93 38.30
C GLN A 80 9.82 21.05 37.27
N ALA A 81 9.22 22.17 37.70
CA ALA A 81 9.03 23.33 36.84
C ALA A 81 10.36 24.03 36.51
N ALA A 82 10.65 24.19 35.21
CA ALA A 82 11.80 24.97 34.77
C ALA A 82 11.58 26.48 35.02
N PRO A 83 12.61 27.24 35.47
CA PRO A 83 12.47 28.66 35.75
C PRO A 83 12.28 29.49 34.48
N GLN A 84 11.46 30.54 34.56
CA GLN A 84 11.13 31.39 33.41
C GLN A 84 12.26 32.35 33.05
N VAL A 85 12.57 32.46 31.76
CA VAL A 85 13.53 33.43 31.23
C VAL A 85 12.84 34.79 31.07
N GLN A 86 13.29 35.79 31.81
CA GLN A 86 12.86 37.19 31.65
C GLN A 86 13.70 37.90 30.57
N PRO A 87 13.11 38.75 29.71
CA PRO A 87 13.86 39.62 28.81
C PRO A 87 14.46 40.82 29.58
N PRO A 88 15.66 41.30 29.20
CA PRO A 88 16.29 42.46 29.86
C PRO A 88 15.54 43.76 29.54
N ALA A 89 15.51 44.67 30.53
CA ALA A 89 14.79 45.92 30.46
C ALA A 89 15.52 47.01 29.63
N LEU A 90 14.72 47.91 29.07
CA LEU A 90 15.17 49.16 28.45
C LEU A 90 15.55 50.16 29.56
N GLY A 91 16.69 50.83 29.45
CA GLY A 91 17.19 51.77 30.49
C GLY A 91 17.94 52.97 29.88
N ASP A 92 17.69 54.14 30.46
CA ASP A 92 17.88 55.49 29.93
C ASP A 92 19.30 56.00 29.60
N LEU A 93 19.30 57.17 28.95
CA LEU A 93 20.41 57.96 28.37
C LEU A 93 21.36 58.59 29.42
N PRO A 94 22.49 59.19 28.97
CA PRO A 94 22.47 60.66 28.85
C PRO A 94 23.15 61.25 27.58
N VAL A 95 23.15 62.58 27.47
CA VAL A 95 23.28 63.38 26.25
C VAL A 95 24.48 64.35 26.30
N ASN A 96 25.11 64.56 25.13
CA ASN A 96 26.00 65.65 24.69
C ASN A 96 27.53 65.68 25.05
N PRO A 97 28.34 66.41 24.24
CA PRO A 97 29.79 66.22 24.09
C PRO A 97 30.62 67.45 24.56
N PRO A 98 31.95 67.52 24.32
CA PRO A 98 32.46 67.94 22.99
C PRO A 98 33.70 67.16 22.50
N ASP A 99 33.91 67.09 21.18
CA ASP A 99 35.13 67.65 20.56
C ASP A 99 35.04 67.70 19.03
N GLN A 100 35.77 68.65 18.44
CA GLN A 100 35.52 69.18 17.10
C GLN A 100 36.56 68.68 16.10
N PHE A 101 36.12 68.20 14.93
CA PHE A 101 36.95 68.15 13.72
C PHE A 101 36.16 68.66 12.50
N PRO A 102 36.56 69.78 11.88
CA PRO A 102 35.84 70.35 10.75
C PRO A 102 36.23 69.65 9.43
N ILE A 103 35.23 69.33 8.62
CA ILE A 103 35.41 69.01 7.19
C ILE A 103 34.80 70.17 6.40
N PRO A 104 35.55 70.87 5.53
CA PRO A 104 35.04 72.04 4.81
C PRO A 104 33.95 71.68 3.79
N LEU A 105 32.97 72.57 3.68
CA LEU A 105 32.09 72.68 2.51
C LEU A 105 32.80 73.55 1.46
N GLU A 106 32.94 73.06 0.24
CA GLU A 106 33.28 73.90 -0.92
C GLU A 106 32.02 74.20 -1.73
N SER A 107 31.73 75.49 -1.89
CA SER A 107 30.60 76.03 -2.64
C SER A 107 31.02 76.40 -4.06
N ASP A 108 30.07 76.29 -4.99
CA ASP A 108 29.83 77.15 -6.16
C ASP A 108 31.02 77.79 -6.91
N SER A 109 31.12 77.54 -8.23
CA SER A 109 30.92 78.62 -9.22
C SER A 109 30.88 78.17 -10.70
N PRO A 110 30.28 78.97 -11.62
CA PRO A 110 29.95 78.58 -12.99
C PRO A 110 30.84 79.21 -14.07
N SER A 111 30.76 78.73 -15.32
CA SER A 111 31.08 79.51 -16.54
C SER A 111 30.59 78.83 -17.85
N PRO A 112 30.48 79.56 -18.99
CA PRO A 112 29.32 79.42 -19.87
C PRO A 112 29.58 78.88 -21.30
N SER A 113 28.49 78.79 -22.07
CA SER A 113 28.39 78.42 -23.50
C SER A 113 29.22 79.30 -24.45
N PRO A 114 29.39 78.86 -25.71
CA PRO A 114 28.62 79.55 -26.76
C PRO A 114 27.97 78.66 -27.84
N SER A 115 26.72 79.03 -28.18
CA SER A 115 25.98 79.06 -29.45
C SER A 115 26.21 78.09 -30.65
N PRO A 116 25.18 77.89 -31.51
CA PRO A 116 25.11 76.78 -32.46
C PRO A 116 25.53 77.12 -33.90
N SER A 117 25.76 76.08 -34.70
CA SER A 117 25.76 76.13 -36.18
C SER A 117 24.66 75.21 -36.73
N PRO A 118 23.89 75.63 -37.75
CA PRO A 118 22.83 74.82 -38.31
C PRO A 118 23.39 73.80 -39.32
N SER A 119 23.19 72.52 -39.06
CA SER A 119 23.38 71.47 -40.06
C SER A 119 22.04 70.84 -40.41
N THR A 120 21.71 71.02 -41.68
CA THR A 120 20.56 70.49 -42.43
C THR A 120 20.19 69.05 -42.09
N ALA A 121 18.87 68.81 -42.10
CA ALA A 121 18.27 67.52 -41.79
C ALA A 121 18.78 66.38 -42.70
N SER A 122 18.93 65.20 -42.10
CA SER A 122 18.91 63.92 -42.80
C SER A 122 18.03 62.96 -41.99
N PRO A 123 16.96 62.37 -42.56
CA PRO A 123 16.03 61.54 -41.81
C PRO A 123 16.68 60.18 -41.50
N ALA A 124 17.11 60.00 -40.24
CA ALA A 124 17.53 58.69 -39.76
C ALA A 124 16.31 57.73 -39.77
N PRO A 125 16.46 56.48 -40.28
CA PRO A 125 15.36 55.52 -40.28
C PRO A 125 14.99 55.17 -38.83
N SER A 126 13.70 55.26 -38.51
CA SER A 126 13.14 54.93 -37.21
C SER A 126 13.34 53.44 -36.91
N ARG A 127 14.40 53.12 -36.17
CA ARG A 127 14.68 51.77 -35.70
C ARG A 127 13.50 51.29 -34.84
N PRO A 128 12.86 50.15 -35.14
CA PRO A 128 11.76 49.64 -34.32
C PRO A 128 12.24 49.46 -32.88
N ALA A 129 11.53 50.06 -31.92
CA ALA A 129 11.83 49.85 -30.51
C ALA A 129 11.60 48.37 -30.17
N THR A 130 12.68 47.65 -29.82
CA THR A 130 12.58 46.27 -29.37
C THR A 130 11.64 46.22 -28.16
N PRO A 131 10.54 45.44 -28.19
CA PRO A 131 9.67 45.31 -27.04
C PRO A 131 10.48 44.83 -25.83
N PRO A 132 10.26 45.38 -24.62
CA PRO A 132 10.97 44.91 -23.44
C PRO A 132 10.72 43.41 -23.29
N ALA A 133 11.82 42.65 -23.17
CA ALA A 133 11.75 41.20 -23.06
C ALA A 133 10.86 40.82 -21.88
N ARG A 134 9.70 40.22 -22.15
CA ARG A 134 8.82 39.71 -21.09
C ARG A 134 9.60 38.63 -20.34
N THR A 135 10.00 38.95 -19.11
CA THR A 135 10.46 37.98 -18.13
C THR A 135 9.29 37.06 -17.77
N SER A 136 9.11 36.01 -18.58
CA SER A 136 8.18 34.94 -18.26
C SER A 136 8.67 34.27 -16.98
N ARG A 137 7.97 34.53 -15.87
CA ARG A 137 8.21 33.84 -14.60
C ARG A 137 8.12 32.33 -14.87
N PRO A 138 9.16 31.53 -14.57
CA PRO A 138 9.10 30.09 -14.81
C PRO A 138 7.89 29.48 -14.10
N THR A 139 7.09 28.70 -14.82
CA THR A 139 5.95 28.00 -14.24
C THR A 139 6.45 27.12 -13.09
N PRO A 140 5.92 27.27 -11.86
CA PRO A 140 6.37 26.47 -10.73
C PRO A 140 6.20 24.98 -11.05
N PHE A 141 7.29 24.21 -10.92
CA PHE A 141 7.23 22.75 -11.03
C PHE A 141 6.21 22.23 -9.99
N PRO A 142 5.14 21.52 -10.38
CA PRO A 142 4.11 21.08 -9.42
C PRO A 142 4.50 19.79 -8.68
N GLY A 143 5.62 19.17 -9.06
CA GLY A 143 5.92 17.78 -8.75
C GLY A 143 5.67 16.88 -9.95
N ALA A 144 6.31 15.71 -9.95
CA ALA A 144 6.11 14.67 -10.96
C ALA A 144 6.09 13.30 -10.28
N VAL A 145 5.20 12.43 -10.77
CA VAL A 145 5.12 11.01 -10.41
C VAL A 145 4.82 10.24 -11.68
N SER A 146 5.58 9.19 -11.96
CA SER A 146 5.29 8.22 -13.02
C SER A 146 5.34 6.81 -12.46
N ILE A 147 4.55 5.91 -13.05
CA ILE A 147 4.50 4.49 -12.67
C ILE A 147 4.72 3.67 -13.94
N ALA A 148 5.76 2.84 -13.95
CA ALA A 148 5.97 1.79 -14.93
C ALA A 148 5.70 0.41 -14.30
N ARG A 149 5.33 -0.58 -15.11
CA ARG A 149 5.25 -1.98 -14.68
C ARG A 149 6.42 -2.76 -15.23
N THR A 150 6.94 -3.71 -14.46
CA THR A 150 7.96 -4.65 -14.90
C THR A 150 7.71 -6.06 -14.32
N GLY A 151 8.38 -7.05 -14.91
CA GLY A 151 8.44 -8.41 -14.37
C GLY A 151 9.28 -8.48 -13.09
N ILE A 152 9.15 -9.58 -12.37
CA ILE A 152 9.95 -9.87 -11.16
C ILE A 152 10.87 -11.05 -11.48
N PRO A 153 12.19 -10.96 -11.25
CA PRO A 153 13.10 -12.12 -11.36
C PRO A 153 12.76 -13.19 -10.31
N GLY A 154 13.15 -14.44 -10.55
CA GLY A 154 12.83 -15.55 -9.63
C GLY A 154 13.36 -15.38 -8.20
N LEU A 155 14.48 -14.65 -8.05
CA LEU A 155 15.04 -14.20 -6.79
C LEU A 155 15.27 -12.68 -6.85
N VAL A 156 14.86 -11.96 -5.81
CA VAL A 156 15.00 -10.50 -5.65
C VAL A 156 15.88 -10.22 -4.42
N ASP A 157 17.06 -9.64 -4.63
CA ASP A 157 17.88 -9.09 -3.55
C ASP A 157 17.37 -7.69 -3.15
N LEU A 158 16.71 -7.62 -2.01
CA LEU A 158 16.18 -6.36 -1.46
C LEU A 158 17.30 -5.44 -0.95
N THR A 159 18.44 -5.98 -0.52
CA THR A 159 19.56 -5.20 0.01
C THR A 159 20.31 -4.49 -1.11
N GLY A 160 20.57 -5.17 -2.23
CA GLY A 160 21.18 -4.60 -3.43
C GLY A 160 20.29 -3.58 -4.14
N GLU A 161 18.98 -3.84 -4.24
CA GLU A 161 18.04 -2.87 -4.83
C GLU A 161 17.72 -1.67 -3.91
N GLY A 162 17.49 -1.93 -2.63
CA GLY A 162 17.07 -0.96 -1.62
C GLY A 162 18.23 -0.22 -0.99
N THR A 163 19.00 0.51 -1.79
CA THR A 163 20.20 1.23 -1.30
C THR A 163 19.86 2.25 -0.22
N ARG A 164 18.70 2.92 -0.30
CA ARG A 164 18.22 3.85 0.74
C ARG A 164 17.43 3.14 1.84
N ASP A 165 16.44 2.33 1.45
CA ASP A 165 15.60 1.56 2.38
C ASP A 165 14.97 0.37 1.64
N TRP A 166 14.59 -0.66 2.38
CA TRP A 166 13.76 -1.75 1.88
C TRP A 166 12.87 -2.31 2.99
N VAL A 167 11.72 -2.84 2.60
CA VAL A 167 10.77 -3.53 3.47
C VAL A 167 10.29 -4.80 2.77
N HIS A 168 10.22 -5.88 3.54
CA HIS A 168 9.50 -7.12 3.23
C HIS A 168 8.35 -7.28 4.25
N TRP A 169 7.26 -7.91 3.83
CA TRP A 169 6.10 -8.15 4.68
C TRP A 169 5.79 -9.63 4.82
N GLY A 170 5.58 -10.07 6.06
CA GLY A 170 4.98 -11.36 6.32
C GLY A 170 5.93 -12.55 6.39
N GLU A 171 7.24 -12.36 6.63
CA GLU A 171 8.18 -13.49 6.78
C GLU A 171 7.72 -14.46 7.87
N GLN A 172 7.45 -13.96 9.08
CA GLN A 172 7.15 -14.78 10.25
C GLN A 172 5.66 -14.79 10.62
N SER A 173 4.91 -13.71 10.38
CA SER A 173 3.48 -13.63 10.74
C SER A 173 2.71 -12.62 9.88
N THR A 174 1.37 -12.60 9.96
CA THR A 174 0.50 -11.63 9.26
C THR A 174 0.88 -10.15 9.49
N PHE A 175 1.57 -9.85 10.59
CA PHE A 175 2.01 -8.50 10.95
C PHE A 175 3.53 -8.38 11.10
N SER A 176 4.31 -9.40 10.70
CA SER A 176 5.76 -9.25 10.65
C SER A 176 6.14 -8.35 9.47
N LEU A 177 7.13 -7.50 9.70
CA LEU A 177 7.59 -6.51 8.75
C LEU A 177 9.10 -6.41 8.95
N GLU A 178 9.82 -6.99 8.01
CA GLU A 178 11.26 -7.07 7.99
C GLU A 178 11.77 -5.88 7.17
N ARG A 179 12.72 -5.12 7.71
CA ARG A 179 13.20 -3.88 7.06
C ARG A 179 14.69 -3.71 7.20
N LYS A 180 15.27 -2.91 6.29
CA LYS A 180 16.66 -2.49 6.38
C LYS A 180 16.95 -1.84 7.73
N ALA A 181 17.85 -2.40 8.53
CA ALA A 181 18.16 -1.89 9.86
C ALA A 181 18.66 -0.43 9.84
N THR A 182 19.33 -0.03 8.76
CA THR A 182 19.85 1.32 8.51
C THR A 182 18.95 2.19 7.61
N GLY A 183 17.76 1.72 7.23
CA GLY A 183 16.88 2.38 6.26
C GLY A 183 16.19 3.67 6.74
N GLY A 184 16.28 3.98 8.04
CA GLY A 184 15.73 5.20 8.63
C GLY A 184 14.20 5.30 8.57
N PHE A 185 13.50 4.15 8.44
CA PHE A 185 12.05 4.06 8.31
C PHE A 185 11.48 4.93 7.17
N ALA A 186 12.17 4.95 6.02
CA ALA A 186 11.74 5.71 4.86
C ALA A 186 10.54 5.06 4.14
N ILE A 187 10.32 3.75 4.27
CA ILE A 187 9.12 3.06 3.81
C ILE A 187 8.22 2.73 5.00
N LEU A 188 7.05 3.38 5.06
CA LEU A 188 6.06 3.23 6.12
C LEU A 188 4.77 2.62 5.57
N GLU A 189 4.27 1.56 6.21
CA GLU A 189 2.91 1.06 6.02
C GLU A 189 1.91 1.91 6.82
N GLY A 190 0.74 2.19 6.23
CA GLY A 190 -0.38 2.80 6.93
C GLY A 190 -1.21 1.75 7.71
N ALA A 191 -2.36 2.17 8.23
CA ALA A 191 -3.28 1.24 8.87
C ALA A 191 -3.78 0.19 7.85
N PRO A 192 -3.64 -1.12 8.11
CA PRO A 192 -4.07 -2.15 7.18
C PRO A 192 -5.60 -2.31 7.20
N THR A 193 -6.21 -2.56 6.04
CA THR A 193 -7.63 -2.93 5.97
C THR A 193 -7.83 -4.39 6.39
N ALA A 194 -8.98 -4.69 7.01
CA ALA A 194 -9.41 -6.07 7.23
C ALA A 194 -10.23 -6.60 6.03
N PRO A 195 -10.17 -7.91 5.72
CA PRO A 195 -9.33 -8.92 6.37
C PRO A 195 -7.90 -8.93 5.82
N ARG A 196 -6.92 -9.34 6.64
CA ARG A 196 -5.49 -9.43 6.30
C ARG A 196 -4.95 -10.81 6.67
N PHE A 197 -4.15 -11.41 5.78
CA PHE A 197 -3.56 -12.74 5.96
C PHE A 197 -2.11 -12.79 5.47
N ARG A 198 -1.23 -13.49 6.20
CA ARG A 198 0.03 -13.99 5.62
C ARG A 198 -0.26 -15.02 4.52
N HIS A 199 0.64 -15.12 3.54
CA HIS A 199 0.72 -16.25 2.61
C HIS A 199 2.16 -16.68 2.35
N GLY A 200 2.32 -17.85 1.74
CA GLY A 200 3.56 -18.35 1.14
C GLY A 200 3.39 -18.69 -0.34
N LEU A 201 2.52 -17.94 -1.03
CA LEU A 201 2.05 -18.23 -2.40
C LEU A 201 2.86 -17.50 -3.48
N SER A 202 3.90 -16.75 -3.13
CA SER A 202 4.64 -15.95 -4.10
C SER A 202 5.44 -16.84 -5.05
N PRO A 203 5.35 -16.65 -6.39
CA PRO A 203 6.16 -17.41 -7.34
C PRO A 203 7.61 -16.94 -7.39
N GLN A 204 7.94 -15.80 -6.76
CA GLN A 204 9.32 -15.33 -6.58
C GLN A 204 9.80 -15.52 -5.14
N ARG A 205 11.10 -15.32 -4.94
CA ARG A 205 11.81 -15.37 -3.67
C ARG A 205 12.37 -13.99 -3.36
N PHE A 206 12.25 -13.51 -2.13
CA PHE A 206 12.86 -12.27 -1.66
C PHE A 206 13.99 -12.58 -0.67
N SER A 207 15.18 -12.06 -0.92
CA SER A 207 16.35 -12.23 -0.05
C SER A 207 16.86 -10.88 0.46
N TRP A 208 17.52 -10.89 1.61
CA TRP A 208 18.14 -9.71 2.21
C TRP A 208 19.21 -10.08 3.23
N THR A 209 20.05 -9.09 3.55
CA THR A 209 21.01 -9.05 4.66
C THR A 209 20.90 -7.70 5.38
N GLY A 210 21.27 -7.63 6.67
CA GLY A 210 21.20 -6.40 7.46
C GLY A 210 19.77 -5.95 7.77
N GLY A 211 18.87 -6.91 7.96
CA GLY A 211 17.47 -6.71 8.28
C GLY A 211 17.16 -6.56 9.77
N ASN A 212 15.92 -6.22 10.09
CA ASN A 212 15.37 -6.15 11.44
C ASN A 212 13.85 -6.39 11.35
N PRO A 213 13.24 -7.32 12.12
CA PRO A 213 13.84 -8.14 13.18
C PRO A 213 14.58 -9.39 12.70
N VAL A 214 14.42 -9.78 11.43
CA VAL A 214 15.15 -10.89 10.81
C VAL A 214 16.33 -10.31 10.04
N ASP A 215 17.56 -10.58 10.50
CA ASP A 215 18.78 -10.01 9.89
C ASP A 215 19.02 -10.50 8.45
N HIS A 216 18.72 -11.77 8.16
CA HIS A 216 19.03 -12.42 6.89
C HIS A 216 17.90 -13.35 6.44
N SER A 217 17.66 -13.40 5.12
CA SER A 217 16.85 -14.45 4.48
C SER A 217 17.42 -14.77 3.10
N ASP A 218 17.63 -16.05 2.80
CA ASP A 218 18.16 -16.54 1.52
C ASP A 218 17.14 -16.53 0.38
N GLY A 219 15.86 -16.30 0.68
CA GLY A 219 14.79 -16.32 -0.32
C GLY A 219 13.47 -16.82 0.25
N THR A 220 12.60 -15.90 0.69
CA THR A 220 11.25 -16.22 1.15
C THR A 220 10.19 -16.00 0.05
N PRO A 221 9.18 -16.88 -0.10
CA PRO A 221 8.03 -16.68 -1.00
C PRO A 221 6.80 -16.09 -0.28
N THR A 222 7.04 -15.37 0.81
CA THR A 222 5.98 -14.90 1.70
C THR A 222 5.53 -13.50 1.36
N GLY A 223 4.37 -13.14 1.90
CA GLY A 223 3.71 -11.87 1.67
C GLY A 223 2.46 -11.75 2.51
N ILE A 224 1.78 -10.63 2.34
CA ILE A 224 0.50 -10.31 2.99
C ILE A 224 -0.56 -10.04 1.93
N ARG A 225 -1.78 -10.52 2.16
CA ARG A 225 -2.92 -10.31 1.26
C ARG A 225 -4.16 -9.84 2.01
N THR A 226 -5.01 -9.09 1.31
CA THR A 226 -6.36 -8.77 1.73
C THR A 226 -7.38 -9.42 0.79
N CYS A 227 -8.62 -9.56 1.25
CA CYS A 227 -9.74 -10.00 0.43
C CYS A 227 -10.64 -8.81 0.10
N ASP A 228 -11.49 -8.99 -0.91
CA ASP A 228 -12.67 -8.17 -1.20
C ASP A 228 -12.35 -6.76 -1.75
N LYS A 229 -13.36 -6.18 -2.39
CA LYS A 229 -13.28 -4.88 -3.08
C LYS A 229 -13.14 -3.74 -2.08
N GLY A 230 -12.26 -2.77 -2.38
CA GLY A 230 -11.96 -1.61 -1.54
C GLY A 230 -10.84 -1.83 -0.52
N ASN A 231 -10.56 -3.08 -0.15
CA ASN A 231 -9.47 -3.43 0.78
C ASN A 231 -8.10 -3.44 0.10
N GLY A 232 -7.04 -3.31 0.88
CA GLY A 232 -5.66 -3.39 0.45
C GLY A 232 -4.69 -2.67 1.39
N PHE A 233 -3.69 -2.01 0.80
CA PHE A 233 -2.54 -1.48 1.50
C PHE A 233 -2.33 -0.01 1.18
N THR A 234 -1.87 0.76 2.17
CA THR A 234 -1.40 2.13 1.98
C THR A 234 0.03 2.25 2.46
N LEU A 235 0.86 2.98 1.71
CA LEU A 235 2.26 3.22 2.01
C LEU A 235 2.57 4.71 1.95
N SER A 236 3.59 5.16 2.68
CA SER A 236 4.17 6.49 2.46
C SER A 236 5.70 6.44 2.46
N VAL A 237 6.30 7.27 1.61
CA VAL A 237 7.76 7.46 1.51
C VAL A 237 8.14 8.95 1.45
N PRO A 238 9.30 9.38 1.97
CA PRO A 238 9.80 10.74 1.81
C PRO A 238 9.89 11.17 0.35
N ALA A 239 9.48 12.40 0.07
CA ALA A 239 9.61 13.05 -1.23
C ALA A 239 10.39 14.36 -1.10
N THR A 240 11.32 14.58 -2.03
CA THR A 240 12.28 15.68 -2.03
C THR A 240 12.37 16.34 -3.41
N THR A 241 13.13 17.43 -3.49
CA THR A 241 13.50 18.08 -4.77
C THR A 241 14.47 17.24 -5.61
N SER A 242 15.18 16.28 -5.03
CA SER A 242 15.85 15.20 -5.76
C SER A 242 14.84 14.17 -6.25
N ALA A 243 15.04 13.65 -7.46
CA ALA A 243 14.30 12.50 -7.95
C ALA A 243 14.62 11.24 -7.11
N ARG A 244 13.61 10.38 -6.93
CA ARG A 244 13.68 9.10 -6.22
C ARG A 244 12.97 8.03 -7.02
N THR A 245 13.30 6.77 -6.75
CA THR A 245 12.55 5.62 -7.28
C THR A 245 12.21 4.67 -6.15
N LEU A 246 10.92 4.38 -6.02
CA LEU A 246 10.40 3.26 -5.23
C LEU A 246 10.04 2.12 -6.20
N LYS A 247 10.50 0.91 -5.93
CA LYS A 247 10.00 -0.31 -6.59
C LYS A 247 9.12 -1.06 -5.60
N LEU A 248 7.92 -1.42 -6.02
CA LEU A 248 6.88 -2.00 -5.17
C LEU A 248 6.44 -3.35 -5.74
N TYR A 249 6.61 -4.40 -4.96
CA TYR A 249 6.28 -5.78 -5.33
C TYR A 249 4.90 -6.15 -4.80
N VAL A 250 3.99 -6.44 -5.71
CA VAL A 250 2.58 -6.68 -5.39
C VAL A 250 2.06 -7.93 -6.08
N GLY A 251 0.96 -8.46 -5.56
CA GLY A 251 0.19 -9.51 -6.20
C GLY A 251 -1.30 -9.21 -6.30
N ALA A 252 -1.99 -10.05 -7.05
CA ALA A 252 -3.44 -10.17 -7.09
C ALA A 252 -3.82 -11.65 -7.26
N ARG A 253 -4.92 -12.07 -6.64
CA ARG A 253 -5.51 -13.40 -6.76
C ARG A 253 -6.98 -13.21 -7.10
N ALA A 254 -7.43 -13.76 -8.23
CA ALA A 254 -8.81 -13.62 -8.73
C ALA A 254 -9.38 -12.19 -8.53
N ALA A 255 -8.60 -11.19 -8.92
CA ALA A 255 -8.90 -9.78 -8.68
C ALA A 255 -8.14 -8.84 -9.62
N ARG A 256 -8.58 -7.59 -9.63
CA ARG A 256 -7.89 -6.44 -10.22
C ARG A 256 -7.54 -5.47 -9.10
N GLY A 257 -6.25 -5.29 -8.86
CA GLY A 257 -5.75 -4.26 -7.98
C GLY A 257 -5.43 -2.96 -8.72
N LYS A 258 -5.54 -1.84 -8.02
CA LYS A 258 -5.26 -0.48 -8.52
C LYS A 258 -4.29 0.24 -7.59
N LEU A 259 -3.15 0.60 -8.16
CA LEU A 259 -2.16 1.47 -7.54
C LEU A 259 -2.52 2.91 -7.85
N THR A 260 -2.53 3.76 -6.84
CA THR A 260 -2.58 5.22 -6.98
C THR A 260 -1.45 5.84 -6.17
N ALA A 261 -0.69 6.74 -6.77
CA ALA A 261 0.42 7.45 -6.13
C ALA A 261 0.17 8.97 -6.18
N ARG A 262 0.33 9.66 -5.05
CA ARG A 262 0.07 11.11 -4.87
C ARG A 262 1.16 11.77 -4.04
N LEU A 263 1.61 12.96 -4.44
CA LEU A 263 2.49 13.79 -3.63
C LEU A 263 1.68 14.63 -2.63
N SER A 264 2.12 14.69 -1.38
CA SER A 264 1.52 15.53 -0.33
C SER A 264 1.67 17.03 -0.60
N THR A 265 2.53 17.41 -1.55
CA THR A 265 2.79 18.78 -1.98
C THR A 265 1.80 19.29 -3.04
N GLY A 266 0.87 18.45 -3.50
CA GLY A 266 0.04 18.69 -4.68
C GLY A 266 0.69 18.16 -5.97
N GLY A 267 0.06 18.48 -7.10
CA GLY A 267 0.45 17.98 -8.43
C GLY A 267 -0.41 16.79 -8.91
N PRO A 268 -0.16 16.30 -10.14
CA PRO A 268 -0.93 15.20 -10.72
C PRO A 268 -0.69 13.88 -9.98
N ALA A 269 -1.74 13.07 -9.87
CA ALA A 269 -1.66 11.70 -9.38
C ALA A 269 -1.31 10.74 -10.53
N ALA A 270 -0.55 9.68 -10.23
CA ALA A 270 -0.32 8.58 -11.16
C ALA A 270 -1.12 7.34 -10.73
N THR A 271 -1.61 6.55 -11.68
CA THR A 271 -2.34 5.30 -11.41
C THR A 271 -1.92 4.16 -12.34
N ALA A 272 -2.06 2.92 -11.87
CA ALA A 272 -1.84 1.71 -12.69
C ALA A 272 -2.64 0.52 -12.13
N THR A 273 -3.04 -0.44 -12.97
CA THR A 273 -3.91 -1.57 -12.57
C THR A 273 -3.36 -2.93 -12.98
N PHE A 274 -3.19 -3.86 -12.04
CA PHE A 274 -2.75 -5.23 -12.31
C PHE A 274 -3.89 -6.22 -12.03
N THR A 275 -4.09 -7.16 -12.95
CA THR A 275 -5.25 -8.04 -13.01
C THR A 275 -4.79 -9.49 -13.08
N GLN A 276 -5.23 -10.31 -12.14
CA GLN A 276 -5.08 -11.76 -12.18
C GLN A 276 -6.49 -12.37 -12.12
N ARG A 277 -6.89 -13.12 -13.14
CA ARG A 277 -8.21 -13.77 -13.18
C ARG A 277 -8.22 -15.16 -12.53
N GLY A 278 -7.07 -15.83 -12.46
CA GLY A 278 -6.97 -17.16 -11.84
C GLY A 278 -6.96 -17.11 -10.30
N GLY A 279 -7.30 -18.23 -9.67
CA GLY A 279 -7.21 -18.43 -8.22
C GLY A 279 -5.80 -18.66 -7.68
N GLY A 280 -4.76 -18.61 -8.53
CA GLY A 280 -3.36 -18.53 -8.12
C GLY A 280 -2.93 -17.07 -7.91
N LEU A 281 -1.89 -16.85 -7.10
CA LEU A 281 -1.33 -15.51 -6.92
C LEU A 281 -0.50 -15.13 -8.16
N GLY A 282 -0.96 -14.11 -8.90
CA GLY A 282 -0.13 -13.44 -9.91
C GLY A 282 0.59 -12.25 -9.28
N THR A 283 1.83 -12.00 -9.68
CA THR A 283 2.66 -10.93 -9.11
C THR A 283 3.23 -9.99 -10.17
N THR A 284 3.55 -8.75 -9.79
CA THR A 284 4.23 -7.77 -10.65
C THR A 284 4.96 -6.71 -9.82
N ALA A 285 5.98 -6.08 -10.40
CA ALA A 285 6.63 -4.92 -9.80
C ALA A 285 6.16 -3.63 -10.46
N PHE A 286 5.81 -2.65 -9.63
CA PHE A 286 5.63 -1.27 -10.04
C PHE A 286 6.89 -0.47 -9.74
N VAL A 287 7.43 0.23 -10.74
CA VAL A 287 8.55 1.17 -10.59
C VAL A 287 7.96 2.57 -10.60
N ILE A 288 7.94 3.22 -9.43
CA ILE A 288 7.42 4.55 -9.23
C ILE A 288 8.60 5.53 -9.17
N THR A 289 8.72 6.39 -10.17
CA THR A 289 9.72 7.47 -10.17
C THR A 289 9.04 8.78 -9.82
N TYR A 290 9.59 9.53 -8.86
CA TYR A 290 8.92 10.70 -8.30
C TYR A 290 9.89 11.80 -7.87
N ARG A 291 9.42 13.04 -7.92
CA ARG A 291 10.14 14.25 -7.51
C ARG A 291 9.12 15.29 -7.02
N ALA A 292 9.32 15.82 -5.82
CA ALA A 292 8.47 16.86 -5.25
C ALA A 292 9.07 18.26 -5.49
N PRO A 293 8.27 19.34 -5.47
CA PRO A 293 8.78 20.70 -5.56
C PRO A 293 9.38 21.22 -4.24
N ARG A 294 9.05 20.57 -3.13
CA ARG A 294 9.55 20.83 -1.78
C ARG A 294 9.49 19.54 -0.96
N THR A 295 10.11 19.50 0.22
CA THR A 295 10.04 18.34 1.12
C THR A 295 8.60 17.99 1.46
N GLY A 296 8.27 16.69 1.42
CA GLY A 296 6.96 16.15 1.69
C GLY A 296 6.96 14.62 1.67
N LYS A 297 5.83 14.02 1.33
CA LYS A 297 5.67 12.57 1.17
C LYS A 297 5.08 12.21 -0.19
N LEU A 298 5.42 11.04 -0.70
CA LEU A 298 4.62 10.32 -1.67
C LEU A 298 3.77 9.30 -0.92
N THR A 299 2.46 9.35 -1.10
CA THR A 299 1.51 8.37 -0.56
C THR A 299 1.07 7.44 -1.69
N LEU A 300 1.09 6.13 -1.43
CA LEU A 300 0.59 5.11 -2.34
C LEU A 300 -0.59 4.37 -1.72
N SER A 301 -1.57 4.00 -2.54
CA SER A 301 -2.66 3.08 -2.18
C SER A 301 -2.74 1.97 -3.22
N TRP A 302 -2.59 0.71 -2.78
CA TRP A 302 -2.74 -0.49 -3.59
C TRP A 302 -3.98 -1.25 -3.09
N LEU A 303 -5.10 -1.07 -3.77
CA LEU A 303 -6.41 -1.56 -3.33
C LEU A 303 -7.05 -2.48 -4.37
N THR A 304 -7.88 -3.43 -3.93
CA THR A 304 -8.75 -4.22 -4.80
C THR A 304 -9.80 -3.31 -5.45
N ASP A 305 -9.63 -3.02 -6.73
CA ASP A 305 -10.60 -2.27 -7.57
C ASP A 305 -11.75 -3.18 -8.01
N ASP A 306 -11.48 -4.48 -8.11
CA ASP A 306 -12.46 -5.51 -8.45
C ASP A 306 -12.07 -6.90 -7.91
N SER A 307 -13.04 -7.69 -7.45
CA SER A 307 -12.88 -9.10 -7.11
C SER A 307 -13.62 -9.96 -8.13
N PHE A 308 -13.04 -11.11 -8.48
CA PHE A 308 -13.61 -12.12 -9.39
C PHE A 308 -13.86 -13.47 -8.71
N ASP A 309 -13.70 -13.53 -7.38
CA ASP A 309 -13.90 -14.72 -6.54
C ASP A 309 -14.55 -14.28 -5.22
N ASP A 310 -15.72 -14.83 -4.93
CA ASP A 310 -16.47 -14.58 -3.68
C ASP A 310 -15.81 -15.26 -2.47
N ASN A 311 -14.92 -16.24 -2.71
CA ASN A 311 -14.19 -16.98 -1.68
C ASN A 311 -12.77 -16.37 -1.47
N CYS A 312 -12.71 -15.04 -1.42
CA CYS A 312 -11.50 -14.19 -1.36
C CYS A 312 -10.68 -14.10 -2.67
N GLY A 313 -11.22 -13.34 -3.63
CA GLY A 313 -10.39 -12.55 -4.54
C GLY A 313 -9.87 -11.28 -3.85
N GLY A 314 -8.65 -10.85 -4.18
CA GLY A 314 -8.06 -9.63 -3.62
C GLY A 314 -6.61 -9.37 -4.00
N VAL A 315 -6.00 -8.38 -3.34
CA VAL A 315 -4.62 -7.93 -3.59
C VAL A 315 -3.63 -8.44 -2.54
N ALA A 316 -2.36 -8.55 -2.95
CA ALA A 316 -1.22 -8.87 -2.10
C ALA A 316 -0.13 -7.81 -2.19
N LEU A 317 0.72 -7.76 -1.16
CA LEU A 317 1.90 -6.93 -1.03
C LEU A 317 3.03 -7.82 -0.49
N GLU A 318 4.17 -7.80 -1.17
CA GLU A 318 5.31 -8.70 -0.88
C GLU A 318 6.47 -7.91 -0.26
N ALA A 319 6.97 -6.90 -0.99
CA ALA A 319 8.15 -6.13 -0.62
C ALA A 319 8.19 -4.75 -1.31
N ALA A 320 9.09 -3.87 -0.88
CA ALA A 320 9.37 -2.57 -1.50
C ALA A 320 10.84 -2.17 -1.32
N THR A 321 11.43 -1.53 -2.32
CA THR A 321 12.84 -1.07 -2.32
C THR A 321 12.93 0.40 -2.77
N LEU A 322 13.76 1.20 -2.10
CA LEU A 322 13.87 2.65 -2.31
C LEU A 322 15.31 3.09 -2.61
N ARG A 323 15.45 4.03 -3.55
CA ARG A 323 16.70 4.74 -3.92
C ARG A 323 16.45 6.25 -4.16
#